data_AF-A0A318DDQ9-F1
#
_entry.id   AF-A0A318DDQ9-F1
#
_cell.length_a   1.000
_cell.length_b   1.000
_cell.length_c   1.000
_cell.angle_alpha   90.00
_cell.angle_beta   90.00
_cell.angle_gamma   90.00
#
_symmetry.space_group_name_H-M   'P 1'
#
loop_
_entity.id
_entity.type
_entity.pdbx_description
1 polymer ?
#
loop_
_entity_poly.entity_id
_entity_poly.type
_entity_poly.pdbx_seq_one_letter_code
_entity_poly.pdbx_strand_id
1 'polypeptide(L)'
;MASNGAQFGTDYFTRTAVARSNIFVNKPNEASYFYQDFDGNGTRLGGGKRYTVTFAKGTPPVKGFWSITMYDAQHFFVPNALNRYSLGTKNKDLKLNDDGSVTLYVQPDEPSDPAKRANWLPSPKEGDFSLYIRTYWPDDSVLKGQWTPPAVQPAA
;
A
#
# COMPACT_ATOMS: atom_id res chain seq x y z
N MET A 1 13.40 4.41 -0.19
CA MET A 1 13.36 4.68 -1.64
C MET A 1 14.09 6.00 -1.90
N ALA A 2 14.68 6.18 -3.09
CA ALA A 2 15.26 7.47 -3.47
C ALA A 2 14.18 8.56 -3.51
N SER A 3 14.30 9.61 -2.70
CA SER A 3 13.28 10.66 -2.58
C SER A 3 13.16 11.54 -3.83
N ASN A 4 14.20 11.60 -4.67
CA ASN A 4 14.22 12.39 -5.91
C ASN A 4 13.56 11.69 -7.10
N GLY A 5 13.29 10.37 -7.05
CA GLY A 5 12.73 9.62 -8.18
C GLY A 5 13.42 9.95 -9.51
N ALA A 6 12.68 10.05 -10.61
CA ALA A 6 13.24 10.42 -11.92
C ALA A 6 13.85 11.84 -12.03
N GLN A 7 13.97 12.59 -10.93
CA GLN A 7 14.59 13.92 -10.87
C GLN A 7 16.05 13.85 -10.40
N PHE A 8 16.83 12.96 -11.00
CA PHE A 8 18.20 12.67 -10.54
C PHE A 8 19.18 13.83 -10.72
N GLY A 9 19.01 14.68 -11.74
CA GLY A 9 20.03 15.67 -12.10
C GLY A 9 21.40 15.01 -12.32
N THR A 10 22.39 15.39 -11.51
CA THR A 10 23.75 14.83 -11.49
C THR A 10 23.97 13.78 -10.39
N ASP A 11 22.92 13.36 -9.67
CA ASP A 11 22.98 12.27 -8.68
C ASP A 11 23.04 10.91 -9.39
N TYR A 12 24.21 10.61 -9.96
CA TYR A 12 24.46 9.40 -10.72
C TYR A 12 24.41 8.14 -9.85
N PHE A 13 24.72 8.24 -8.56
CA PHE A 13 24.66 7.11 -7.63
C PHE A 13 23.21 6.66 -7.41
N THR A 14 22.33 7.59 -7.08
CA THR A 14 20.91 7.28 -6.93
C THR A 14 20.29 6.83 -8.25
N ARG A 15 20.64 7.46 -9.36
CA ARG A 15 20.21 7.03 -10.70
C ARG A 15 20.61 5.58 -10.99
N THR A 16 21.84 5.20 -10.66
CA THR A 16 22.35 3.83 -10.86
C THR A 16 21.62 2.83 -9.97
N ALA A 17 21.43 3.16 -8.69
CA ALA A 17 20.71 2.30 -7.75
C ALA A 17 19.26 2.07 -8.21
N VAL A 18 18.57 3.14 -8.62
CA VAL A 18 17.18 3.05 -9.12
C VAL A 18 17.11 2.31 -10.46
N ALA A 19 18.06 2.51 -11.38
CA ALA A 19 18.08 1.75 -12.64
C ALA A 19 18.21 0.23 -12.41
N ARG A 20 18.89 -0.18 -11.34
CA ARG A 20 19.00 -1.59 -10.93
C ARG A 20 17.74 -2.12 -10.24
N SER A 21 17.11 -1.32 -9.38
CA SER A 21 16.06 -1.82 -8.48
C SER A 21 14.63 -1.47 -8.92
N ASN A 22 14.42 -0.38 -9.65
CA ASN A 22 13.13 0.17 -10.08
C ASN A 22 13.28 0.92 -11.42
N ILE A 23 13.59 0.18 -12.49
CA ILE A 23 13.77 0.76 -13.83
C ILE A 23 12.51 1.55 -14.24
N PHE A 24 12.71 2.73 -14.85
CA PHE A 24 11.64 3.65 -15.25
C PHE A 24 10.74 4.16 -14.10
N VAL A 25 11.32 4.45 -12.94
CA VAL A 25 10.61 5.14 -11.86
C VAL A 25 10.01 6.46 -12.38
N ASN A 26 8.85 6.84 -11.85
CA ASN A 26 8.23 8.15 -12.13
C ASN A 26 8.91 9.28 -11.34
N LYS A 27 8.57 10.52 -11.67
CA LYS A 27 8.89 11.63 -10.77
C LYS A 27 8.01 11.54 -9.52
N PRO A 28 8.50 11.94 -8.33
CA PRO A 28 7.71 11.87 -7.09
C PRO A 28 6.35 12.57 -7.16
N ASN A 29 6.28 13.70 -7.90
CA ASN A 29 5.05 14.47 -8.12
C ASN A 29 4.03 13.79 -9.06
N GLU A 30 4.45 12.76 -9.80
CA GLU A 30 3.57 11.92 -10.61
C GLU A 30 3.14 10.68 -9.83
N ALA A 31 4.09 10.01 -9.16
CA ALA A 31 3.80 8.89 -8.28
C ALA A 31 4.83 8.79 -7.14
N SER A 32 4.33 8.57 -5.93
CA SER A 32 5.13 8.23 -4.75
C SER A 32 4.72 6.86 -4.20
N TYR A 33 5.69 6.14 -3.62
CA TYR A 33 5.56 4.75 -3.25
C TYR A 33 6.05 4.54 -1.81
N PHE A 34 5.27 3.80 -1.04
CA PHE A 34 5.57 3.47 0.34
C PHE A 34 5.48 1.95 0.52
N TYR A 35 6.46 1.40 1.23
CA TYR A 35 6.61 -0.02 1.46
C TYR A 35 6.36 -0.30 2.93
N GLN A 36 5.51 -1.28 3.21
CA GLN A 36 5.29 -1.80 4.54
C GLN A 36 5.60 -3.30 4.52
N ASP A 37 6.75 -3.66 5.12
CA ASP A 37 7.19 -5.03 5.32
C ASP A 37 6.92 -5.53 6.74
N PHE A 38 6.61 -4.60 7.65
CA PHE A 38 6.40 -4.84 9.07
C PHE A 38 5.08 -4.24 9.53
N ASP A 39 4.48 -4.85 10.55
CA ASP A 39 3.39 -4.26 11.30
C ASP A 39 3.88 -3.17 12.29
N GLY A 40 2.94 -2.52 12.96
CA GLY A 40 3.19 -1.46 13.95
C GLY A 40 3.98 -1.91 15.17
N ASN A 41 4.14 -3.23 15.37
CA ASN A 41 4.97 -3.82 16.41
C ASN A 41 6.36 -4.19 15.91
N GLY A 42 6.68 -3.90 14.63
CA GLY A 42 7.95 -4.25 14.01
C GLY A 42 8.06 -5.74 13.62
N THR A 43 6.95 -6.48 13.61
CA THR A 43 6.95 -7.88 13.17
C THR A 43 6.72 -7.96 11.67
N ARG A 44 7.49 -8.82 10.98
CA ARG A 44 7.34 -9.02 9.53
C ARG A 44 5.90 -9.42 9.19
N LEU A 45 5.35 -8.81 8.14
CA LEU A 45 4.04 -9.19 7.62
C LEU A 45 4.10 -10.61 7.05
N GLY A 46 3.32 -11.50 7.65
CA GLY A 46 3.30 -12.91 7.31
C GLY A 46 1.89 -13.39 7.00
N GLY A 47 1.79 -14.30 6.04
CA GLY A 47 0.58 -15.03 5.71
C GLY A 47 0.03 -15.81 6.91
N GLY A 48 -1.24 -16.18 6.83
CA GLY A 48 -1.94 -16.86 7.93
C GLY A 48 -2.35 -15.93 9.08
N LYS A 49 -1.84 -14.69 9.10
CA LYS A 49 -2.17 -13.66 10.08
C LYS A 49 -3.19 -12.67 9.51
N ARG A 50 -3.78 -11.88 10.42
CA ARG A 50 -4.75 -10.84 10.10
C ARG A 50 -4.20 -9.48 10.42
N TYR A 51 -4.44 -8.54 9.53
CA TYR A 51 -3.99 -7.17 9.67
C TYR A 51 -5.04 -6.18 9.23
N THR A 52 -4.96 -4.97 9.77
CA THR A 52 -5.75 -3.83 9.33
C THR A 52 -4.86 -2.65 8.97
N VAL A 53 -5.32 -1.85 8.01
CA VAL A 53 -4.72 -0.57 7.63
C VAL A 53 -5.84 0.46 7.56
N THR A 54 -5.82 1.43 8.48
CA THR A 54 -6.89 2.43 8.58
C THR A 54 -6.42 3.79 8.08
N PHE A 55 -6.90 4.20 6.91
CA PHE A 55 -6.66 5.53 6.37
C PHE A 55 -7.68 6.51 6.95
N ALA A 56 -7.21 7.59 7.56
CA ALA A 56 -8.06 8.65 8.04
C ALA A 56 -8.88 9.27 6.90
N LYS A 57 -10.03 9.86 7.24
CA LYS A 57 -10.89 10.56 6.28
C LYS A 57 -10.08 11.54 5.41
N GLY A 58 -10.27 11.46 4.10
CA GLY A 58 -9.58 12.33 3.14
C GLY A 58 -8.10 11.97 2.88
N THR A 59 -7.62 10.82 3.36
CA THR A 59 -6.27 10.33 3.08
C THR A 59 -6.29 9.00 2.32
N PRO A 60 -5.23 8.62 1.59
CA PRO A 60 -4.02 9.39 1.24
C PRO A 60 -4.30 10.72 0.49
N PRO A 61 -3.50 11.77 0.73
CA PRO A 61 -3.71 13.08 0.12
C PRO A 61 -3.15 13.11 -1.30
N VAL A 62 -4.06 12.91 -2.26
CA VAL A 62 -3.76 12.79 -3.69
C VAL A 62 -4.72 13.61 -4.52
N LYS A 63 -4.26 14.12 -5.66
CA LYS A 63 -5.10 14.77 -6.67
C LYS A 63 -5.65 13.77 -7.68
N GLY A 64 -4.97 12.63 -7.86
CA GLY A 64 -5.36 11.57 -8.78
C GLY A 64 -6.09 10.44 -8.05
N PHE A 65 -5.34 9.43 -7.64
CA PHE A 65 -5.85 8.26 -6.93
C PHE A 65 -4.75 7.61 -6.10
N TRP A 66 -5.12 6.66 -5.26
CA TRP A 66 -4.18 5.85 -4.51
C TRP A 66 -4.55 4.37 -4.60
N SER A 67 -3.58 3.51 -4.30
CA SER A 67 -3.82 2.09 -4.09
C SER A 67 -2.91 1.53 -3.01
N ILE A 68 -3.38 0.49 -2.32
CA ILE A 68 -2.57 -0.48 -1.60
C ILE A 68 -2.54 -1.77 -2.42
N THR A 69 -1.39 -2.41 -2.53
CA THR A 69 -1.21 -3.64 -3.31
C THR A 69 -0.37 -4.61 -2.50
N MET A 70 -0.73 -5.89 -2.52
CA MET A 70 0.03 -6.92 -1.83
C MET A 70 0.90 -7.69 -2.81
N TYR A 71 2.13 -7.99 -2.39
CA TYR A 71 3.07 -8.84 -3.09
C TYR A 71 3.62 -9.90 -2.15
N ASP A 72 3.87 -11.10 -2.66
CA ASP A 72 4.59 -12.15 -1.91
C ASP A 72 6.09 -11.82 -1.75
N ALA A 73 6.81 -12.70 -1.05
CA ALA A 73 8.25 -12.60 -0.84
C ALA A 73 9.09 -12.56 -2.13
N GLN A 74 8.53 -13.00 -3.26
CA GLN A 74 9.15 -13.00 -4.58
C GLN A 74 8.70 -11.79 -5.42
N HIS A 75 7.92 -10.88 -4.85
CA HIS A 75 7.34 -9.70 -5.50
C HIS A 75 6.32 -10.00 -6.61
N PHE A 76 5.64 -11.15 -6.54
CA PHE A 76 4.52 -11.49 -7.41
C PHE A 76 3.17 -11.25 -6.72
N PHE A 77 2.12 -11.19 -7.53
CA PHE A 77 0.75 -11.20 -7.01
C PHE A 77 0.39 -12.59 -6.50
N VAL A 78 -0.26 -12.63 -5.34
CA VAL A 78 -0.77 -13.87 -4.75
C VAL A 78 -2.15 -14.18 -5.34
N PRO A 79 -2.29 -15.25 -6.15
CA PRO A 79 -3.58 -15.64 -6.73
C PRO A 79 -4.65 -15.82 -5.65
N ASN A 80 -5.86 -15.32 -5.91
CA ASN A 80 -6.99 -15.46 -4.99
C ASN A 80 -8.30 -15.53 -5.76
N ALA A 81 -9.33 -16.09 -5.12
CA ALA A 81 -10.64 -16.33 -5.73
C ALA A 81 -11.35 -15.06 -6.23
N LEU A 82 -10.99 -13.89 -5.70
CA LEU A 82 -11.58 -12.60 -6.10
C LEU A 82 -10.84 -11.95 -7.28
N ASN A 83 -9.72 -12.50 -7.74
CA ASN A 83 -8.78 -11.83 -8.65
C ASN A 83 -8.46 -10.39 -8.20
N ARG A 84 -8.35 -10.20 -6.89
CA ARG A 84 -8.18 -8.89 -6.24
C ARG A 84 -6.79 -8.79 -5.63
N TYR A 85 -5.96 -7.93 -6.18
CA TYR A 85 -4.57 -7.75 -5.74
C TYR A 85 -4.28 -6.37 -5.16
N SER A 86 -5.25 -5.45 -5.30
CA SER A 86 -5.15 -4.09 -4.79
C SER A 86 -6.50 -3.54 -4.36
N LEU A 87 -6.47 -2.61 -3.42
CA LEU A 87 -7.61 -1.78 -3.04
C LEU A 87 -7.21 -0.30 -3.13
N GLY A 88 -8.18 0.58 -3.38
CA GLY A 88 -7.94 2.04 -3.41
C GLY A 88 -9.09 2.80 -4.04
N THR A 89 -8.84 4.03 -4.49
CA THR A 89 -9.88 4.95 -5.02
C THR A 89 -10.66 4.40 -6.24
N LYS A 90 -10.09 3.42 -6.94
CA LYS A 90 -10.74 2.75 -8.08
C LYS A 90 -11.82 1.76 -7.64
N ASN A 91 -11.73 1.22 -6.44
CA ASN A 91 -12.76 0.36 -5.83
C ASN A 91 -13.92 1.25 -5.36
N LYS A 92 -15.04 1.24 -6.09
CA LYS A 92 -16.21 2.08 -5.82
C LYS A 92 -17.11 1.54 -4.71
N ASP A 93 -16.86 0.31 -4.28
CA ASP A 93 -17.62 -0.45 -3.31
C ASP A 93 -17.02 -0.43 -1.90
N LEU A 94 -15.87 0.24 -1.70
CA LEU A 94 -15.25 0.39 -0.38
C LEU A 94 -16.23 1.01 0.62
N LYS A 95 -16.27 0.43 1.82
CA LYS A 95 -17.10 0.90 2.93
C LYS A 95 -16.29 1.80 3.84
N LEU A 96 -16.81 3.00 4.05
CA LEU A 96 -16.25 3.94 5.01
C LEU A 96 -16.79 3.62 6.40
N ASN A 97 -15.98 3.94 7.41
CA ASN A 97 -16.40 3.98 8.79
C ASN A 97 -17.23 5.26 9.04
N ASP A 98 -17.92 5.34 10.19
CA ASP A 98 -18.81 6.47 10.52
C ASP A 98 -18.08 7.82 10.59
N ASP A 99 -16.79 7.81 10.95
CA ASP A 99 -15.92 8.99 10.96
C ASP A 99 -15.39 9.39 9.56
N GLY A 100 -15.75 8.62 8.53
CA GLY A 100 -15.31 8.79 7.14
C GLY A 100 -13.92 8.23 6.84
N SER A 101 -13.27 7.57 7.80
CA SER A 101 -12.05 6.79 7.55
C SER A 101 -12.37 5.50 6.77
N VAL A 102 -11.35 4.84 6.24
CA VAL A 102 -11.48 3.53 5.59
C VAL A 102 -10.51 2.55 6.21
N THR A 103 -11.05 1.45 6.74
CA THR A 103 -10.26 0.32 7.25
C THR A 103 -10.18 -0.76 6.20
N LEU A 104 -8.97 -1.07 5.75
CA LEU A 104 -8.69 -2.19 4.86
C LEU A 104 -8.27 -3.41 5.68
N TYR A 105 -8.73 -4.59 5.28
CA TYR A 105 -8.45 -5.86 5.94
C TYR A 105 -7.51 -6.68 5.07
N VAL A 106 -6.39 -7.13 5.62
CA VAL A 106 -5.40 -7.97 4.94
C VAL A 106 -5.31 -9.28 5.70
N GLN A 107 -5.93 -10.33 5.18
CA GLN A 107 -6.05 -11.62 5.86
C GLN A 107 -6.34 -12.75 4.86
N PRO A 108 -6.03 -14.02 5.20
CA PRO A 108 -6.25 -15.14 4.29
C PRO A 108 -7.72 -15.53 4.17
N ASP A 109 -8.48 -15.42 5.26
CA ASP A 109 -9.87 -15.86 5.31
C ASP A 109 -10.82 -14.73 4.92
N GLU A 110 -11.83 -15.08 4.12
CA GLU A 110 -12.89 -14.16 3.74
C GLU A 110 -13.68 -13.68 4.96
N PRO A 111 -13.82 -12.35 5.18
CA PRO A 111 -14.68 -11.85 6.24
C PRO A 111 -16.14 -12.29 6.06
N SER A 112 -16.77 -12.72 7.15
CA SER A 112 -18.21 -13.02 7.18
C SER A 112 -19.07 -11.78 6.99
N ASP A 113 -18.64 -10.64 7.53
CA ASP A 113 -19.28 -9.34 7.37
C ASP A 113 -19.10 -8.82 5.92
N PRO A 114 -20.18 -8.60 5.17
CA PRO A 114 -20.13 -8.08 3.81
C PRO A 114 -19.42 -6.71 3.69
N ALA A 115 -19.52 -5.85 4.70
CA ALA A 115 -18.86 -4.55 4.68
C ALA A 115 -17.33 -4.69 4.80
N LYS A 116 -16.86 -5.61 5.67
CA LYS A 116 -15.43 -5.91 5.77
C LYS A 116 -14.91 -6.60 4.52
N ARG A 117 -15.71 -7.47 3.90
CA ARG A 117 -15.37 -8.16 2.64
C ARG A 117 -15.17 -7.18 1.49
N ALA A 118 -15.97 -6.11 1.41
CA ALA A 118 -15.74 -5.06 0.41
C ALA A 118 -14.34 -4.43 0.55
N ASN A 119 -13.85 -4.27 1.78
CA ASN A 119 -12.55 -3.69 2.10
C ASN A 119 -11.42 -4.74 2.28
N TRP A 120 -11.67 -5.98 1.89
CA TRP A 120 -10.74 -7.08 2.13
C TRP A 120 -9.81 -7.30 0.93
N LEU A 121 -8.52 -7.43 1.25
CA LEU A 121 -7.43 -7.84 0.37
C LEU A 121 -6.97 -9.24 0.81
N PRO A 122 -7.23 -10.29 -0.01
CA PRO A 122 -6.85 -11.66 0.34
C PRO A 122 -5.34 -11.81 0.46
N SER A 123 -4.85 -12.25 1.62
CA SER A 123 -3.43 -12.53 1.87
C SER A 123 -3.11 -14.04 1.77
N PRO A 124 -1.84 -14.44 1.59
CA PRO A 124 -1.52 -15.86 1.55
C PRO A 124 -1.71 -16.50 2.94
N LYS A 125 -1.90 -17.82 2.97
CA LYS A 125 -1.99 -18.60 4.23
C LYS A 125 -0.64 -18.80 4.93
N GLU A 126 0.45 -18.61 4.20
CA GLU A 126 1.82 -18.83 4.65
C GLU A 126 2.79 -17.93 3.89
N GLY A 127 4.04 -17.87 4.35
CA GLY A 127 5.09 -17.05 3.74
C GLY A 127 4.94 -15.56 4.05
N ASP A 128 6.00 -14.80 3.78
CA ASP A 128 6.00 -13.37 4.00
C ASP A 128 5.37 -12.62 2.82
N PHE A 129 4.81 -11.45 3.09
CA PHE A 129 4.32 -10.55 2.07
C PHE A 129 4.68 -9.10 2.39
N SER A 130 4.50 -8.23 1.41
CA SER A 130 4.72 -6.80 1.53
C SER A 130 3.52 -6.03 1.02
N LEU A 131 3.20 -4.91 1.68
CA LEU A 131 2.16 -3.98 1.23
C LEU A 131 2.78 -2.73 0.62
N TYR A 132 2.33 -2.39 -0.57
CA TYR A 132 2.81 -1.26 -1.35
C TYR A 132 1.70 -0.24 -1.47
N ILE A 133 1.85 0.89 -0.79
CA ILE A 133 0.95 2.04 -0.95
C ILE A 133 1.51 2.94 -2.04
N ARG A 134 0.68 3.27 -3.03
CA ARG A 134 1.03 4.14 -4.15
C ARG A 134 0.10 5.33 -4.16
N THR A 135 0.67 6.52 -4.23
CA THR A 135 -0.06 7.79 -4.38
C THR A 135 0.22 8.32 -5.78
N TYR A 136 -0.82 8.58 -6.56
CA TYR A 136 -0.73 9.11 -7.92
C TYR A 136 -1.16 10.57 -7.92
N TRP A 137 -0.29 11.42 -8.43
CA TRP A 137 -0.38 12.87 -8.28
C TRP A 137 -0.52 13.29 -6.80
N PRO A 138 0.43 12.91 -5.94
CA PRO A 138 0.40 13.28 -4.53
C PRO A 138 0.46 14.79 -4.34
N ASP A 139 -0.11 15.29 -3.23
CA ASP A 139 0.05 16.68 -2.86
C ASP A 139 1.39 16.95 -2.13
N ASP A 140 1.60 18.21 -1.76
CA ASP A 140 2.82 18.66 -1.08
C ASP A 140 3.08 17.97 0.27
N SER A 141 2.03 17.51 0.97
CA SER A 141 2.20 16.86 2.27
C SER A 141 2.89 15.51 2.14
N VAL A 142 2.55 14.73 1.10
CA VAL A 142 3.27 13.50 0.74
C VAL A 142 4.67 13.82 0.25
N LEU A 143 4.81 14.79 -0.66
CA LEU A 143 6.10 15.13 -1.28
C LEU A 143 7.14 15.65 -0.28
N LYS A 144 6.69 16.35 0.77
CA LYS A 144 7.53 16.87 1.85
C LYS A 144 7.65 15.91 3.03
N GLY A 145 7.08 14.71 2.94
CA GLY A 145 7.11 13.69 4.01
C GLY A 145 6.32 14.05 5.27
N GLN A 146 5.43 15.04 5.19
CA GLN A 146 4.53 15.44 6.29
C GLN A 146 3.39 14.44 6.49
N TRP A 147 3.03 13.72 5.43
CA TRP A 147 2.14 12.58 5.49
C TRP A 147 2.90 11.30 5.13
N THR A 148 2.66 10.25 5.92
CA THR A 148 3.07 8.88 5.61
C THR A 148 1.86 7.95 5.81
N PRO A 149 1.81 6.79 5.13
CA PRO A 149 0.72 5.84 5.34
C PRO A 149 0.63 5.41 6.80
N PRO A 150 -0.59 5.11 7.28
CA PRO A 150 -0.78 4.54 8.59
C PRO A 150 0.00 3.22 8.72
N ALA A 151 0.46 2.92 9.94
CA ALA A 151 1.08 1.64 10.23
C ALA A 151 0.06 0.49 10.06
N VAL A 152 0.56 -0.64 9.58
CA VAL A 152 -0.23 -1.88 9.49
C VAL A 152 -0.39 -2.43 10.91
N GLN A 153 -1.61 -2.67 11.36
CA GLN A 153 -1.87 -3.15 12.72
C GLN A 153 -2.22 -4.64 12.70
N PRO A 154 -1.71 -5.46 13.63
CA PRO A 154 -2.22 -6.80 13.84
C PRO A 154 -3.70 -6.76 14.20
N ALA A 155 -4.47 -7.72 13.66
CA ALA A 155 -5.88 -7.90 13.96
C ALA A 155 -6.14 -9.29 14.54
N ALA A 156 -7.23 -9.43 15.29
CA ALA A 156 -7.70 -10.69 15.88
C ALA A 156 -8.47 -11.57 14.88
#